data_AF-X1S8X5-F1
#
_entry.id   AF-X1S8X5-F1
#
_cell.length_a   1.000
_cell.length_b   1.000
_cell.length_c   1.000
_cell.angle_alpha   90.00
_cell.angle_beta   90.00
_cell.angle_gamma   90.00
#
_symmetry.space_group_name_H-M   'P 1'
#
loop_
_entity.id
_entity.type
_entity.pdbx_description
1 polymer ?
#
loop_
_entity_poly.entity_id
_entity_poly.type
_entity_poly.pdbx_seq_one_letter_code
_entity_poly.pdbx_strand_id
1 'polypeptide(L)'
;MKENTKNEKEEIILKELKKITREAINSSGKKYYSVSSNQIKEIANKFQLANREIEILGLKSDIIPERYQRNLGVISPSEQTKLLQSKVVIIGAGGLGGTVLELLTRMGIGELIIADKDLIVDSNLNRQILSNETTLGQNKVEVAVRRVKEINSSIEITGHSVCIDSDNVKKIIKGAEVVVDALDNLPTRFMLQKAC
;
A
#
# COMPACT_ATOMS: atom_id res chain seq x y z
N MET A 1 1.05 -4.39 32.56
CA MET A 1 2.45 -3.91 32.37
C MET A 1 2.84 -3.66 30.90
N LYS A 2 2.40 -4.45 29.91
CA LYS A 2 2.75 -4.22 28.48
C LYS A 2 2.05 -3.01 27.83
N GLU A 3 0.87 -2.60 28.30
CA GLU A 3 0.16 -1.42 27.75
C GLU A 3 0.79 -0.08 28.13
N ASN A 4 1.26 0.09 29.37
CA ASN A 4 1.94 1.33 29.79
C ASN A 4 3.20 1.62 28.96
N THR A 5 4.00 0.59 28.67
CA THR A 5 5.25 0.73 27.90
C THR A 5 5.00 1.06 26.43
N LYS A 6 3.87 0.60 25.86
CA LYS A 6 3.49 0.93 24.48
C LYS A 6 3.09 2.41 24.35
N ASN A 7 2.26 2.90 25.27
CA ASN A 7 1.83 4.30 25.27
C ASN A 7 3.02 5.26 25.50
N GLU A 8 3.95 4.92 26.41
CA GLU A 8 5.17 5.72 26.62
C GLU A 8 6.03 5.81 25.34
N LYS A 9 6.17 4.71 24.59
CA LYS A 9 6.93 4.71 23.32
C LYS A 9 6.24 5.58 22.25
N GLU A 10 4.92 5.48 22.10
CA GLU A 10 4.15 6.29 21.16
C GLU A 10 4.26 7.79 21.49
N GLU A 11 4.18 8.17 22.77
CA GLU A 11 4.36 9.56 23.20
C GLU A 11 5.74 10.12 22.84
N ILE A 12 6.80 9.32 23.01
CA ILE A 12 8.17 9.72 22.65
C ILE A 12 8.28 9.95 21.15
N ILE A 13 7.72 9.05 20.33
CA ILE A 13 7.71 9.18 18.87
C ILE A 13 6.95 10.45 18.44
N LEU A 14 5.80 10.72 19.05
CA LEU A 14 5.00 11.91 18.74
C LEU A 14 5.73 13.20 19.11
N LYS A 15 6.47 13.22 20.22
CA LYS A 15 7.33 14.36 20.58
C LYS A 15 8.41 14.60 19.53
N GLU A 16 9.02 13.56 18.99
CA GLU A 16 10.02 13.67 17.93
C GLU A 16 9.39 14.14 16.60
N LEU A 17 8.23 13.60 16.23
CA LEU A 17 7.48 14.05 15.04
C LEU A 17 7.17 15.55 15.11
N LYS A 18 6.60 16.03 16.22
CA LYS A 18 6.23 17.44 16.41
C LYS A 18 7.41 18.42 16.30
N LYS A 19 8.65 17.97 16.59
CA LYS A 19 9.85 18.80 16.43
C LYS A 19 10.24 19.03 14.97
N ILE A 20 9.87 18.09 14.09
CA ILE A 20 10.29 18.09 12.68
C ILE A 20 9.16 18.40 11.70
N THR A 21 7.93 18.52 12.19
CA THR A 21 6.80 18.91 11.36
C THR A 21 6.93 20.32 10.80
N ARG A 22 6.33 20.55 9.64
CA ARG A 22 6.17 21.88 9.05
C ARG A 22 4.71 22.30 9.13
N GLU A 23 4.46 23.58 9.35
CA GLU A 23 3.12 24.13 9.21
C GLU A 23 2.78 24.28 7.72
N ALA A 24 1.58 23.89 7.34
CA ALA A 24 1.06 24.03 5.99
C ALA A 24 -0.40 24.50 6.03
N ILE A 25 -0.87 25.04 4.91
CA ILE A 25 -2.24 25.54 4.75
C ILE A 25 -2.90 24.76 3.62
N ASN A 26 -4.12 24.27 3.84
CA ASN A 26 -4.88 23.57 2.82
C ASN A 26 -5.62 24.58 1.91
N SER A 27 -6.31 24.08 0.88
CA SER A 27 -7.09 24.91 -0.05
C SER A 27 -8.22 25.72 0.61
N SER A 28 -8.68 25.30 1.80
CA SER A 28 -9.70 26.02 2.58
C SER A 28 -9.12 27.04 3.58
N GLY A 29 -7.80 27.27 3.56
CA GLY A 29 -7.14 28.18 4.50
C GLY A 29 -6.88 27.61 5.91
N LYS A 30 -7.22 26.34 6.16
CA LYS A 30 -7.00 25.67 7.46
C LYS A 30 -5.54 25.26 7.59
N LYS A 31 -4.92 25.64 8.71
CA LYS A 31 -3.56 25.22 9.09
C LYS A 31 -3.56 23.76 9.55
N TYR A 32 -2.50 23.04 9.19
CA TYR A 32 -2.20 21.69 9.67
C TYR A 32 -0.68 21.49 9.71
N TYR A 33 -0.24 20.41 10.37
CA TYR A 33 1.17 20.04 10.41
C TYR A 33 1.44 18.90 9.44
N SER A 34 2.55 18.97 8.71
CA SER A 34 2.96 17.94 7.76
C SER A 34 4.34 17.38 8.06
N VAL A 35 4.60 16.17 7.58
CA VAL A 35 5.89 15.50 7.67
C VAL A 35 6.24 14.81 6.34
N SER A 36 7.47 15.00 5.88
CA SER A 36 7.94 14.42 4.62
C SER A 36 8.22 12.91 4.74
N SER A 37 8.23 12.19 3.62
CA SER A 37 8.56 10.76 3.62
C SER A 37 9.99 10.44 4.11
N ASN A 38 10.95 11.36 3.95
CA ASN A 38 12.31 11.17 4.46
C ASN A 38 12.35 11.28 5.99
N GLN A 39 11.66 12.28 6.55
CA GLN A 39 11.53 12.46 7.99
C GLN A 39 10.80 11.28 8.67
N ILE A 40 9.75 10.74 8.03
CA ILE A 40 9.10 9.50 8.45
C ILE A 40 10.14 8.36 8.55
N LYS A 41 10.95 8.16 7.51
CA LYS A 41 11.97 7.10 7.46
C LYS A 41 13.04 7.27 8.53
N GLU A 42 13.50 8.50 8.79
CA GLU A 42 14.47 8.79 9.83
C GLU A 42 13.96 8.37 11.23
N ILE A 43 12.71 8.73 11.54
CA ILE A 43 12.07 8.32 12.79
C ILE A 43 11.86 6.80 12.82
N ALA A 44 11.32 6.21 11.74
CA ALA A 44 11.09 4.78 11.65
C ALA A 44 12.38 3.98 11.92
N ASN A 45 13.50 4.39 11.30
CA ASN A 45 14.82 3.79 11.53
C ASN A 45 15.29 3.96 12.97
N LYS A 46 15.15 5.17 13.55
CA LYS A 46 15.54 5.46 14.94
C LYS A 46 14.83 4.55 15.95
N PHE A 47 13.56 4.25 15.72
CA PHE A 47 12.73 3.45 16.64
C PHE A 47 12.59 1.97 16.24
N GLN A 48 13.24 1.56 15.14
CA GLN A 48 13.15 0.22 14.53
C GLN A 48 11.70 -0.20 14.25
N LEU A 49 10.94 0.69 13.63
CA LEU A 49 9.53 0.51 13.29
C LEU A 49 9.32 0.60 11.78
N ALA A 50 8.17 0.10 11.31
CA ALA A 50 7.79 0.30 9.92
C ALA A 50 7.39 1.77 9.67
N ASN A 51 7.71 2.31 8.49
CA ASN A 51 7.30 3.68 8.09
C ASN A 51 5.79 3.90 8.29
N ARG A 52 4.99 2.87 7.96
CA ARG A 52 3.53 2.82 8.13
C ARG A 52 3.07 3.15 9.55
N GLU A 53 3.77 2.62 10.55
CA GLU A 53 3.40 2.83 11.95
C GLU A 53 3.62 4.28 12.36
N ILE A 54 4.70 4.91 11.88
CA ILE A 54 4.97 6.33 12.12
C ILE A 54 3.92 7.21 11.40
N GLU A 55 3.55 6.86 10.16
CA GLU A 55 2.49 7.56 9.42
C GLU A 55 1.13 7.48 10.14
N ILE A 56 0.75 6.29 10.63
CA ILE A 56 -0.49 6.08 11.40
C ILE A 56 -0.47 6.90 12.71
N LEU A 57 0.65 6.90 13.45
CA LEU A 57 0.78 7.69 14.67
C LEU A 57 0.66 9.20 14.39
N GLY A 58 1.30 9.66 13.31
CA GLY A 58 1.19 11.04 12.84
C GLY A 58 -0.25 11.42 12.53
N LEU A 59 -0.94 10.64 11.71
CA LEU A 59 -2.33 10.90 11.29
C LEU A 59 -3.30 10.94 12.48
N LYS A 60 -3.12 10.04 13.46
CA LYS A 60 -3.92 10.05 14.71
C LYS A 60 -3.68 11.29 15.58
N SER A 61 -2.62 12.03 15.32
CA SER A 61 -2.23 13.25 16.04
C SER A 61 -2.29 14.51 15.17
N ASP A 62 -3.07 14.47 14.09
CA ASP A 62 -3.25 15.56 13.12
C ASP A 62 -1.94 16.02 12.43
N ILE A 63 -0.96 15.12 12.33
CA ILE A 63 0.27 15.30 11.57
C ILE A 63 0.14 14.51 10.27
N ILE A 64 0.08 15.22 9.15
CA ILE A 64 -0.22 14.66 7.84
C ILE A 64 1.06 14.28 7.11
N PRO A 65 1.27 13.00 6.72
CA PRO A 65 2.32 12.65 5.80
C PRO A 65 2.10 13.37 4.46
N GLU A 66 3.11 14.11 4.00
CA GLU A 66 2.99 15.01 2.83
C GLU A 66 2.48 14.29 1.57
N ARG A 67 2.79 12.98 1.41
CA ARG A 67 2.29 12.19 0.28
C ARG A 67 0.77 12.10 0.20
N TYR A 68 0.06 12.21 1.33
CA TYR A 68 -1.40 12.11 1.42
C TYR A 68 -2.07 13.49 1.52
N GLN A 69 -1.29 14.57 1.51
CA GLN A 69 -1.81 15.93 1.62
C GLN A 69 -2.87 16.24 0.56
N ARG A 70 -2.69 15.73 -0.66
CA ARG A 70 -3.64 15.94 -1.78
C ARG A 70 -4.90 15.08 -1.69
N ASN A 71 -4.95 14.12 -0.77
CA ASN A 71 -6.16 13.34 -0.49
C ASN A 71 -7.10 14.09 0.48
N LEU A 72 -6.56 15.03 1.26
CA LEU A 72 -7.32 15.78 2.25
C LEU A 72 -8.48 16.54 1.61
N GLY A 73 -9.63 16.52 2.29
CA GLY A 73 -10.89 17.10 1.80
C GLY A 73 -11.80 16.11 1.10
N VAL A 74 -11.24 15.02 0.56
CA VAL A 74 -11.99 13.85 0.09
C VAL A 74 -11.83 12.68 1.06
N ILE A 75 -10.61 12.49 1.58
CA ILE A 75 -10.27 11.47 2.57
C ILE A 75 -9.77 12.19 3.82
N SER A 76 -10.44 11.99 4.94
CA SER A 76 -10.02 12.52 6.24
C SER A 76 -8.78 11.80 6.78
N PRO A 77 -8.03 12.38 7.74
CA PRO A 77 -6.90 11.71 8.37
C PRO A 77 -7.27 10.36 9.01
N SER A 78 -8.49 10.26 9.57
CA SER A 78 -9.01 9.02 10.15
C SER A 78 -9.28 7.94 9.09
N GLU A 79 -9.78 8.33 7.91
CA GLU A 79 -10.00 7.42 6.79
C GLU A 79 -8.69 7.01 6.14
N GLN A 80 -7.74 7.94 6.01
CA GLN A 80 -6.38 7.61 5.54
C GLN A 80 -5.69 6.61 6.49
N THR A 81 -5.93 6.73 7.80
CA THR A 81 -5.47 5.74 8.79
C THR A 81 -6.09 4.37 8.53
N LYS A 82 -7.39 4.30 8.25
CA LYS A 82 -8.06 3.03 7.89
C LYS A 82 -7.47 2.42 6.62
N LEU A 83 -7.21 3.22 5.58
CA LEU A 83 -6.55 2.74 4.35
C LEU A 83 -5.18 2.15 4.66
N LEU A 84 -4.36 2.83 5.46
CA LEU A 84 -3.03 2.34 5.88
C LEU A 84 -3.09 1.09 6.76
N GLN A 85 -4.23 0.78 7.36
CA GLN A 85 -4.43 -0.45 8.13
C GLN A 85 -5.07 -1.57 7.30
N SER A 86 -5.56 -1.24 6.10
CA SER A 86 -6.34 -2.17 5.30
C SER A 86 -5.50 -3.17 4.51
N LYS A 87 -6.10 -4.32 4.21
CA LYS A 87 -5.50 -5.38 3.39
C LYS A 87 -6.32 -5.66 2.14
N VAL A 88 -5.68 -5.53 0.97
CA VAL A 88 -6.28 -5.80 -0.33
C VAL A 88 -5.50 -6.87 -1.09
N VAL A 89 -6.20 -7.83 -1.69
CA VAL A 89 -5.62 -8.85 -2.55
C VAL A 89 -6.03 -8.60 -4.00
N ILE A 90 -5.07 -8.61 -4.93
CA ILE A 90 -5.28 -8.44 -6.36
C ILE A 90 -4.90 -9.74 -7.06
N ILE A 91 -5.85 -10.33 -7.77
CA ILE A 91 -5.61 -11.56 -8.54
C ILE A 91 -5.50 -11.21 -10.02
N GLY A 92 -4.29 -11.33 -10.56
CA GLY A 92 -3.90 -10.87 -11.89
C GLY A 92 -3.07 -9.58 -11.82
N ALA A 93 -1.91 -9.57 -12.48
CA ALA A 93 -1.00 -8.44 -12.61
C ALA A 93 -0.94 -7.91 -14.06
N GLY A 94 -1.99 -8.17 -14.84
CA GLY A 94 -2.16 -7.67 -16.20
C GLY A 94 -2.53 -6.18 -16.25
N GLY A 95 -3.19 -5.76 -17.34
CA GLY A 95 -3.54 -4.34 -17.55
C GLY A 95 -4.38 -3.74 -16.43
N LEU A 96 -5.49 -4.41 -16.08
CA LEU A 96 -6.38 -3.97 -14.99
C LEU A 96 -5.68 -4.06 -13.63
N GLY A 97 -5.11 -5.23 -13.31
CA GLY A 97 -4.52 -5.50 -12.00
C GLY A 97 -3.33 -4.58 -11.69
N GLY A 98 -2.45 -4.34 -12.67
CA GLY A 98 -1.35 -3.40 -12.52
C GLY A 98 -1.82 -1.96 -12.29
N THR A 99 -2.85 -1.50 -13.00
CA THR A 99 -3.42 -0.16 -12.79
C THR A 99 -4.07 -0.04 -11.42
N VAL A 100 -4.83 -1.04 -10.97
CA VAL A 100 -5.42 -1.03 -9.62
C VAL A 100 -4.32 -1.02 -8.55
N LEU A 101 -3.29 -1.86 -8.69
CA LEU A 101 -2.15 -1.88 -7.78
C LEU A 101 -1.50 -0.50 -7.65
N GLU A 102 -1.23 0.16 -8.77
CA GLU A 102 -0.62 1.51 -8.81
C GLU A 102 -1.49 2.53 -8.05
N LEU A 103 -2.81 2.53 -8.28
CA LEU A 103 -3.74 3.44 -7.63
C LEU A 103 -3.83 3.17 -6.12
N LEU A 104 -4.01 1.92 -5.70
CA LEU A 104 -4.08 1.54 -4.29
C LEU A 104 -2.78 1.85 -3.55
N THR A 105 -1.63 1.68 -4.22
CA THR A 105 -0.31 2.03 -3.68
C THR A 105 -0.21 3.53 -3.38
N ARG A 106 -0.70 4.36 -4.31
CA ARG A 106 -0.71 5.82 -4.17
C ARG A 106 -1.73 6.30 -3.13
N MET A 107 -2.86 5.62 -3.01
CA MET A 107 -3.87 5.88 -1.98
C MET A 107 -3.42 5.50 -0.57
N GLY A 108 -2.39 4.65 -0.43
CA GLY A 108 -1.89 4.23 0.87
C GLY A 108 -2.63 3.06 1.49
N ILE A 109 -3.01 2.06 0.68
CA ILE A 109 -3.45 0.76 1.22
C ILE A 109 -2.28 0.10 1.96
N GLY A 110 -2.50 -0.26 3.22
CA GLY A 110 -1.46 -0.77 4.11
C GLY A 110 -0.78 -2.04 3.64
N GLU A 111 -1.58 -3.03 3.27
CA GLU A 111 -1.13 -4.35 2.84
C GLU A 111 -1.73 -4.69 1.49
N LEU A 112 -0.85 -5.01 0.56
CA LEU A 112 -1.19 -5.49 -0.76
C LEU A 112 -0.70 -6.92 -0.91
N ILE A 113 -1.51 -7.76 -1.52
CA ILE A 113 -1.10 -9.06 -2.03
C ILE A 113 -1.40 -9.08 -3.50
N ILE A 114 -0.46 -9.53 -4.33
CA ILE A 114 -0.68 -9.71 -5.76
C ILE A 114 -0.30 -11.12 -6.19
N ALA A 115 -1.14 -11.75 -6.99
CA ALA A 115 -0.88 -13.09 -7.53
C ALA A 115 -1.05 -13.11 -9.05
N ASP A 116 -0.01 -13.56 -9.75
CA ASP A 116 0.02 -13.77 -11.20
C ASP A 116 1.19 -14.71 -11.50
N LYS A 117 1.03 -15.64 -12.46
CA LYS A 117 2.06 -16.63 -12.81
C LYS A 117 2.95 -16.21 -13.97
N ASP A 118 2.54 -15.18 -14.70
CA ASP A 118 3.11 -14.89 -16.00
C ASP A 118 4.39 -14.06 -15.89
N LEU A 119 5.21 -14.18 -16.93
CA LEU A 119 6.28 -13.25 -17.22
C LEU A 119 5.76 -12.07 -18.05
N ILE A 120 6.48 -10.96 -18.01
CA ILE A 120 6.23 -9.82 -18.89
C ILE A 120 6.76 -10.16 -20.29
N VAL A 121 5.91 -9.96 -21.30
CA VAL A 121 6.23 -10.20 -22.73
C VAL A 121 5.96 -8.95 -23.56
N ASP A 122 6.55 -8.84 -24.76
CA ASP A 122 6.44 -7.66 -25.65
C ASP A 122 5.01 -7.20 -25.87
N SER A 123 4.08 -8.13 -26.10
CA SER A 123 2.68 -7.78 -26.34
C SER A 123 2.03 -7.06 -25.16
N ASN A 124 2.62 -7.08 -23.96
CA ASN A 124 2.10 -6.40 -22.77
C ASN A 124 2.42 -4.90 -22.77
N LEU A 125 3.49 -4.47 -23.46
CA LEU A 125 4.00 -3.09 -23.48
C LEU A 125 2.94 -2.06 -23.88
N ASN A 126 1.93 -2.47 -24.67
CA ASN A 126 0.89 -1.57 -25.13
C ASN A 126 -0.19 -1.23 -24.09
N ARG A 127 -0.31 -2.01 -22.99
CA ARG A 127 -1.49 -1.92 -22.10
C ARG A 127 -1.24 -2.23 -20.62
N GLN A 128 -0.08 -2.77 -20.26
CA GLN A 128 0.20 -3.14 -18.87
C GLN A 128 1.18 -2.15 -18.26
N ILE A 129 0.72 -1.39 -17.26
CA ILE A 129 1.49 -0.29 -16.63
C ILE A 129 2.81 -0.77 -15.99
N LEU A 130 2.90 -2.04 -15.61
CA LEU A 130 4.09 -2.65 -15.01
C LEU A 130 5.12 -3.11 -16.07
N SER A 131 4.76 -3.09 -17.35
CA SER A 131 5.64 -3.54 -18.43
C SER A 131 6.38 -2.38 -19.08
N ASN A 132 7.68 -2.58 -19.28
CA ASN A 132 8.58 -1.75 -20.08
C ASN A 132 9.73 -2.63 -20.62
N GLU A 133 10.53 -2.11 -21.55
CA GLU A 133 11.61 -2.86 -22.21
C GLU A 133 12.61 -3.49 -21.22
N THR A 134 12.87 -2.83 -20.08
CA THR A 134 13.81 -3.33 -19.06
C THR A 134 13.24 -4.44 -18.17
N THR A 135 11.92 -4.66 -18.23
CA THR A 135 11.21 -5.66 -17.42
C THR A 135 10.81 -6.92 -18.20
N LEU A 136 11.08 -6.96 -19.51
CA LEU A 136 10.79 -8.12 -20.35
C LEU A 136 11.44 -9.39 -19.78
N GLY A 137 10.69 -10.49 -19.77
CA GLY A 137 11.13 -11.79 -19.23
C GLY A 137 11.09 -11.91 -17.70
N GLN A 138 10.79 -10.83 -16.96
CA GLN A 138 10.67 -10.88 -15.50
C GLN A 138 9.26 -11.31 -15.08
N ASN A 139 9.14 -11.93 -13.90
CA ASN A 139 7.85 -12.24 -13.30
C ASN A 139 7.05 -10.94 -13.06
N LYS A 140 5.78 -10.91 -13.50
CA LYS A 140 4.91 -9.74 -13.30
C LYS A 140 4.81 -9.36 -11.83
N VAL A 141 4.69 -10.35 -10.94
CA VAL A 141 4.56 -10.10 -9.49
C VAL A 141 5.83 -9.55 -8.85
N GLU A 142 7.02 -9.92 -9.32
CA GLU A 142 8.28 -9.37 -8.79
C GLU A 142 8.45 -7.90 -9.20
N VAL A 143 8.08 -7.58 -10.44
CA VAL A 143 8.06 -6.20 -10.94
C VAL A 143 7.01 -5.38 -10.19
N ALA A 144 5.83 -5.95 -9.94
CA ALA A 144 4.79 -5.34 -9.12
C ALA A 144 5.30 -4.99 -7.71
N VAL A 145 5.93 -5.95 -7.03
CA VAL A 145 6.51 -5.74 -5.69
C VAL A 145 7.53 -4.61 -5.68
N ARG A 146 8.46 -4.61 -6.64
CA ARG A 146 9.47 -3.56 -6.78
C ARG A 146 8.82 -2.19 -7.00
N ARG A 147 7.84 -2.12 -7.90
CA ARG A 147 7.10 -0.91 -8.23
C ARG A 147 6.39 -0.31 -7.03
N VAL A 148 5.73 -1.14 -6.22
CA VAL A 148 5.07 -0.69 -4.98
C VAL A 148 6.08 -0.05 -4.03
N LYS A 149 7.24 -0.68 -3.84
CA LYS A 149 8.30 -0.16 -2.95
C LYS A 149 8.94 1.13 -3.45
N GLU A 150 9.04 1.33 -4.76
CA GLU A 150 9.50 2.57 -5.38
C GLU A 150 8.54 3.75 -5.12
N ILE A 151 7.23 3.49 -5.13
CA ILE A 151 6.20 4.54 -4.94
C ILE A 151 5.97 4.82 -3.46
N ASN A 152 5.81 3.77 -2.66
CA ASN A 152 5.39 3.87 -1.28
C ASN A 152 6.03 2.77 -0.41
N SER A 153 7.18 3.09 0.17
CA SER A 153 7.90 2.20 1.09
C SER A 153 7.19 1.96 2.42
N SER A 154 6.07 2.62 2.69
CA SER A 154 5.22 2.36 3.86
C SER A 154 4.25 1.19 3.63
N ILE A 155 4.04 0.78 2.38
CA ILE A 155 3.14 -0.33 2.05
C ILE A 155 3.85 -1.67 2.18
N GLU A 156 3.20 -2.62 2.83
CA GLU A 156 3.60 -4.02 2.82
C GLU A 156 3.01 -4.69 1.58
N ILE A 157 3.84 -5.42 0.83
CA ILE A 157 3.44 -6.06 -0.42
C ILE A 157 4.00 -7.47 -0.46
N THR A 158 3.14 -8.44 -0.74
CA THR A 158 3.53 -9.83 -0.99
C THR A 158 3.14 -10.23 -2.42
N GLY A 159 4.10 -10.76 -3.17
CA GLY A 159 3.87 -11.30 -4.51
C GLY A 159 3.82 -12.83 -4.49
N HIS A 160 2.83 -13.43 -5.17
CA HIS A 160 2.73 -14.86 -5.39
C HIS A 160 2.84 -15.18 -6.88
N SER A 161 4.01 -15.70 -7.32
CA SER A 161 4.21 -16.12 -8.71
C SER A 161 3.58 -17.49 -8.96
N VAL A 162 2.24 -17.56 -8.93
CA VAL A 162 1.47 -18.81 -9.02
C VAL A 162 0.20 -18.62 -9.84
N CYS A 163 -0.29 -19.70 -10.44
CA CYS A 163 -1.65 -19.74 -10.94
C CYS A 163 -2.60 -19.89 -9.75
N ILE A 164 -3.64 -19.07 -9.67
CA ILE A 164 -4.66 -19.28 -8.65
C ILE A 164 -5.54 -20.47 -9.04
N ASP A 165 -5.80 -21.34 -8.07
CA ASP A 165 -6.62 -22.56 -8.19
C ASP A 165 -7.41 -22.80 -6.90
N SER A 166 -8.20 -23.88 -6.87
CA SER A 166 -9.01 -24.28 -5.70
C SER A 166 -8.19 -24.55 -4.45
N ASP A 167 -6.93 -24.93 -4.60
CA ASP A 167 -6.08 -25.43 -3.52
C ASP A 167 -5.37 -24.27 -2.81
N ASN A 168 -5.06 -23.20 -3.55
CA ASN A 168 -4.33 -22.06 -3.02
C ASN A 168 -5.18 -20.79 -2.80
N VAL A 169 -6.32 -20.63 -3.49
CA VAL A 169 -7.07 -19.36 -3.51
C VAL A 169 -7.46 -18.89 -2.11
N LYS A 170 -8.03 -19.79 -1.28
CA LYS A 170 -8.49 -19.47 0.08
C LYS A 170 -7.35 -19.05 1.00
N LYS A 171 -6.15 -19.59 0.79
CA LYS A 171 -4.96 -19.21 1.56
C LYS A 171 -4.48 -17.82 1.16
N ILE A 172 -4.48 -17.52 -0.14
CA ILE A 172 -3.98 -16.25 -0.68
C ILE A 172 -4.90 -15.09 -0.32
N ILE A 173 -6.23 -15.28 -0.41
CA ILE A 173 -7.19 -14.21 -0.07
C ILE A 173 -7.43 -14.05 1.44
N LYS A 174 -6.80 -14.86 2.30
CA LYS A 174 -7.10 -14.91 3.73
C LYS A 174 -6.87 -13.56 4.42
N GLY A 175 -7.91 -13.09 5.10
CA GLY A 175 -7.90 -11.85 5.88
C GLY A 175 -7.91 -10.58 5.04
N ALA A 176 -8.12 -10.69 3.72
CA ALA A 176 -8.35 -9.52 2.89
C ALA A 176 -9.71 -8.90 3.21
N GLU A 177 -9.76 -7.57 3.25
CA GLU A 177 -11.01 -6.82 3.31
C GLU A 177 -11.64 -6.68 1.93
N VAL A 178 -10.80 -6.62 0.89
CA VAL A 178 -11.23 -6.55 -0.50
C VAL A 178 -10.36 -7.48 -1.34
N VAL A 179 -11.02 -8.23 -2.22
CA VAL A 179 -10.38 -9.01 -3.28
C VAL A 179 -10.73 -8.40 -4.62
N VAL A 180 -9.72 -8.07 -5.41
CA VAL A 180 -9.86 -7.52 -6.77
C VAL A 180 -9.63 -8.64 -7.77
N ASP A 181 -10.70 -9.01 -8.48
CA ASP A 181 -10.63 -9.90 -9.63
C ASP A 181 -10.13 -9.13 -10.87
N ALA A 182 -8.90 -9.41 -11.29
CA ALA A 182 -8.30 -8.91 -12.51
C ALA A 182 -7.84 -10.06 -13.44
N LEU A 183 -8.49 -11.22 -13.33
CA LEU A 183 -8.24 -12.39 -14.18
C LEU A 183 -8.85 -12.17 -15.58
N ASP A 184 -8.45 -12.97 -16.56
CA ASP A 184 -8.85 -12.82 -17.97
C ASP A 184 -9.73 -13.97 -18.51
N ASN A 185 -10.01 -14.99 -17.70
CA ASN A 185 -10.80 -16.15 -18.12
C ASN A 185 -11.91 -16.49 -17.12
N LEU A 186 -13.08 -16.85 -17.64
CA LEU A 186 -14.29 -17.08 -16.84
C LEU A 186 -14.14 -18.19 -15.78
N PRO A 187 -13.48 -19.35 -16.05
CA PRO A 187 -13.37 -20.40 -15.05
C PRO A 187 -12.65 -19.96 -13.76
N THR A 188 -11.52 -19.27 -13.86
CA THR A 188 -10.79 -18.80 -12.67
C THR A 188 -11.52 -17.67 -11.97
N ARG A 189 -12.23 -16.79 -12.71
CA ARG A 189 -13.09 -15.76 -12.13
C ARG A 189 -14.21 -16.36 -11.28
N PHE A 190 -14.93 -17.36 -11.80
CA PHE A 190 -15.99 -18.03 -11.02
C PHE A 190 -15.45 -18.82 -9.84
N MET A 191 -14.24 -19.36 -9.93
CA MET A 191 -13.57 -20.00 -8.80
C MET A 191 -13.22 -18.97 -7.72
N LEU A 192 -12.65 -17.83 -8.09
CA LEU A 192 -12.35 -16.74 -7.16
C LEU A 192 -13.63 -16.20 -6.50
N GLN A 193 -14.69 -15.99 -7.28
CA GLN A 193 -15.99 -15.57 -6.78
C GLN A 193 -16.55 -16.54 -5.72
N LYS A 194 -16.37 -17.86 -5.88
CA LYS A 194 -16.80 -18.87 -4.90
C LYS A 194 -15.92 -18.93 -3.64
N ALA A 195 -14.70 -18.41 -3.71
CA ALA A 195 -13.76 -18.39 -2.59
C ALA A 195 -13.97 -17.20 -1.66
N CYS A 196 -14.49 -16.09 -2.19
CA CYS A 196 -14.91 -14.89 -1.45
C CYS A 196 -16.26 -15.07 -0.77
#